data_AF-A0AAP3CMI2-F1
#
_entry.id   AF-A0AAP3CMI2-F1
#
_cell.length_a   1.000
_cell.length_b   1.000
_cell.length_c   1.000
_cell.angle_alpha   90.00
_cell.angle_beta   90.00
_cell.angle_gamma   90.00
#
_symmetry.space_group_name_H-M   'P 1'
#
loop_
_entity.id
_entity.type
_entity.pdbx_description
1 polymer ?
#
loop_
_entity_poly.entity_id
_entity_poly.type
_entity_poly.pdbx_seq_one_letter_code
_entity_poly.pdbx_strand_id
1 'polypeptide(L)'
;NKAQERLILMENKVYEAKISVLYNLYCGELKNNFINCISNIEFLKQQNELESVDELSYIAAKRFESIGAFEEATSFFNAKIWAEQKMNQVEGIL
;
A
#
# COMPACT_ATOMS: atom_id res chain seq x y z
N ASN A 1 -13.25 26.76 -4.04
CA ASN A 1 -14.27 25.98 -4.78
C ASN A 1 -14.33 24.60 -4.11
N LYS A 2 -15.52 24.12 -3.72
CA LYS A 2 -15.72 22.83 -3.04
C LYS A 2 -15.06 21.63 -3.74
N ALA A 3 -14.87 21.68 -5.06
CA ALA A 3 -14.15 20.63 -5.80
C ALA A 3 -12.64 20.61 -5.49
N GLN A 4 -11.99 21.78 -5.38
CA GLN A 4 -10.58 21.88 -5.03
C GLN A 4 -10.32 21.43 -3.59
N GLU A 5 -11.20 21.80 -2.65
CA GLU A 5 -11.12 21.35 -1.25
C GLU A 5 -11.22 19.82 -1.13
N ARG A 6 -12.06 19.19 -1.95
CA ARG A 6 -12.17 17.72 -2.00
C ARG A 6 -10.94 17.06 -2.58
N LEU A 7 -10.30 17.65 -3.60
CA LEU A 7 -9.06 17.12 -4.18
C LEU A 7 -7.92 17.17 -3.16
N ILE A 8 -7.73 18.32 -2.49
CA ILE A 8 -6.72 18.47 -1.44
C ILE A 8 -6.96 17.47 -0.30
N LEU A 9 -8.21 17.30 0.13
CA LEU A 9 -8.54 16.31 1.16
C LEU A 9 -8.23 14.88 0.73
N MET A 10 -8.47 14.54 -0.54
CA MET A 10 -8.16 13.21 -1.07
C MET A 10 -6.65 12.97 -1.13
N GLU A 11 -5.89 13.93 -1.65
CA GLU A 11 -4.43 13.89 -1.70
C GLU A 11 -3.85 13.72 -0.28
N ASN A 12 -4.36 14.48 0.70
CA ASN A 12 -3.94 14.35 2.08
C ASN A 12 -4.15 12.94 2.62
N LYS A 13 -5.30 12.31 2.34
CA LYS A 13 -5.58 10.93 2.75
C LYS A 13 -4.66 9.90 2.09
N VAL A 14 -4.29 10.13 0.83
CA VAL A 14 -3.29 9.30 0.13
C VAL A 14 -1.94 9.39 0.83
N TYR A 15 -1.47 10.59 1.16
CA TYR A 15 -0.21 10.75 1.91
C TYR A 15 -0.28 10.15 3.32
N GLU A 16 -1.39 10.36 4.04
CA GLU A 16 -1.63 9.75 5.35
C GLU A 16 -1.55 8.22 5.29
N ALA A 17 -2.11 7.60 4.26
CA ALA A 17 -2.05 6.15 4.08
C ALA A 17 -0.62 5.66 3.82
N LYS A 18 0.14 6.34 2.94
CA LYS A 18 1.55 6.02 2.66
C LYS A 18 2.41 6.10 3.93
N ILE A 19 2.25 7.19 4.69
CA ILE A 19 2.95 7.40 5.97
C ILE A 19 2.52 6.35 7.00
N SER A 20 1.23 6.02 7.05
CA SER A 20 0.71 5.02 8.01
C SER A 20 1.28 3.64 7.76
N VAL A 21 1.46 3.20 6.52
CA VAL A 21 2.14 1.93 6.22
C VAL A 21 3.55 1.94 6.79
N LEU A 22 4.35 2.96 6.44
CA LEU A 22 5.74 3.06 6.91
C LEU A 22 5.83 3.14 8.44
N TYR A 23 4.96 3.94 9.06
CA TYR A 23 4.89 4.06 10.51
C TYR A 23 4.60 2.70 11.16
N ASN A 24 3.62 1.95 10.68
CA ASN A 24 3.30 0.64 11.26
C ASN A 24 4.46 -0.35 11.08
N LEU A 25 5.12 -0.39 9.91
CA LEU A 25 6.23 -1.32 9.65
C LEU A 25 7.46 -1.10 10.55
N TYR A 26 7.76 0.15 10.89
CA TYR A 26 9.02 0.52 11.55
C TYR A 26 8.87 1.04 12.98
N CYS A 27 7.73 1.66 13.31
CA CYS A 27 7.50 2.36 14.58
C CYS A 27 6.28 1.83 15.35
N GLY A 28 5.38 1.10 14.69
CA GLY A 28 4.14 0.61 15.26
C GLY A 28 4.34 -0.58 16.20
N GLU A 29 3.36 -0.81 17.06
CA GLU A 29 3.29 -2.04 17.85
C GLU A 29 3.14 -3.25 16.91
N LEU A 30 3.77 -4.38 17.26
CA LEU A 30 3.62 -5.63 16.50
C LEU A 30 2.16 -6.08 16.42
N LYS A 31 1.39 -5.80 17.47
CA LYS A 31 -0.03 -6.12 17.53
C LYS A 31 -0.80 -5.30 16.49
N ASN A 32 -1.50 -5.98 15.60
CA ASN A 32 -2.28 -5.41 14.49
C ASN A 32 -1.47 -4.76 13.37
N ASN A 33 -0.13 -4.88 13.36
CA ASN A 33 0.72 -4.28 12.33
C ASN A 33 0.28 -4.70 10.91
N PHE A 34 0.00 -5.99 10.72
CA PHE A 34 -0.49 -6.54 9.46
C PHE A 34 -1.77 -5.85 9.01
N ILE A 35 -2.79 -5.84 9.87
CA ILE A 35 -4.12 -5.28 9.58
C ILE A 35 -4.02 -3.78 9.23
N ASN A 36 -3.22 -3.04 10.00
CA ASN A 36 -3.01 -1.61 9.76
C ASN A 36 -2.30 -1.37 8.43
N CYS A 37 -1.28 -2.15 8.09
CA CYS A 37 -0.58 -2.02 6.81
C CYS A 37 -1.49 -2.40 5.64
N ILE A 38 -2.12 -3.58 5.68
CA ILE A 38 -2.90 -4.10 4.55
C ILE A 38 -4.14 -3.24 4.26
N SER A 39 -4.80 -2.70 5.29
CA SER A 39 -5.93 -1.78 5.09
C SER A 39 -5.53 -0.49 4.38
N ASN A 40 -4.35 0.07 4.69
CA ASN A 40 -3.83 1.24 3.99
C ASN A 40 -3.41 0.90 2.55
N ILE A 41 -2.84 -0.29 2.31
CA ILE A 41 -2.56 -0.77 0.95
C ILE A 41 -3.86 -0.91 0.14
N GLU A 42 -4.91 -1.51 0.71
CA GLU A 42 -6.22 -1.62 0.03
C GLU A 42 -6.85 -0.24 -0.25
N PHE A 43 -6.68 0.73 0.64
CA PHE A 43 -7.09 2.10 0.37
C PHE A 43 -6.32 2.70 -0.83
N LEU A 44 -5.00 2.54 -0.89
CA LEU A 44 -4.19 3.01 -2.03
C LEU A 44 -4.60 2.34 -3.35
N LYS A 45 -4.93 1.04 -3.32
CA LYS A 45 -5.49 0.31 -4.47
C LYS A 45 -6.79 0.95 -4.96
N GLN A 46 -7.69 1.32 -4.05
CA GLN A 46 -8.96 1.99 -4.39
C GLN A 46 -8.75 3.39 -4.97
N GLN A 47 -7.66 4.08 -4.60
CA GLN A 47 -7.29 5.38 -5.16
C GLN A 47 -6.48 5.28 -6.47
N ASN A 48 -6.24 4.08 -6.98
CA ASN A 48 -5.42 3.83 -8.17
C ASN A 48 -3.97 4.35 -8.05
N GLU A 49 -3.42 4.37 -6.83
CA GLU A 49 -2.03 4.76 -6.53
C GLU A 49 -1.07 3.60 -6.81
N LEU A 50 -1.01 3.14 -8.06
CA LEU A 50 -0.39 1.86 -8.45
C LEU A 50 1.09 1.75 -8.05
N GLU A 51 1.90 2.77 -8.32
CA GLU A 51 3.32 2.80 -7.93
C GLU A 51 3.49 2.67 -6.41
N SER A 52 2.65 3.37 -5.64
CA SER A 52 2.70 3.31 -4.19
C SER A 52 2.23 1.96 -3.64
N VAL A 53 1.23 1.33 -4.29
CA VAL A 53 0.84 -0.05 -3.97
C VAL A 53 2.00 -1.00 -4.25
N ASP A 54 2.69 -0.86 -5.38
CA ASP A 54 3.84 -1.68 -5.75
C ASP A 54 4.98 -1.60 -4.71
N GLU A 55 5.48 -0.39 -4.47
CA GLU A 55 6.62 -0.14 -3.61
C GLU A 55 6.34 -0.48 -2.15
N LEU A 56 5.23 0.01 -1.61
CA LEU A 56 4.90 -0.19 -0.18
C LEU A 56 4.55 -1.65 0.11
N SER A 57 3.90 -2.34 -0.82
CA SER A 57 3.64 -3.77 -0.67
C SER A 57 4.94 -4.56 -0.71
N TYR A 58 5.90 -4.22 -1.58
CA TYR A 58 7.22 -4.86 -1.56
C TYR A 58 7.92 -4.68 -0.21
N ILE A 59 7.98 -3.45 0.30
CA ILE A 59 8.63 -3.14 1.58
C ILE A 59 7.95 -3.90 2.73
N ALA A 60 6.61 -3.91 2.77
CA ALA A 60 5.85 -4.64 3.76
C ALA A 60 6.12 -6.15 3.66
N ALA A 61 6.11 -6.72 2.47
CA ALA A 61 6.38 -8.15 2.25
C ALA A 61 7.75 -8.55 2.80
N LYS A 62 8.81 -7.79 2.46
CA LYS A 62 10.17 -8.04 2.97
C LYS A 62 10.25 -7.92 4.48
N ARG A 63 9.49 -7.00 5.09
CA ARG A 63 9.46 -6.83 6.54
C ARG A 63 8.82 -8.03 7.24
N PHE A 64 7.65 -8.47 6.77
CA PHE A 64 6.95 -9.63 7.35
C PHE A 64 7.72 -10.94 7.11
N GLU A 65 8.34 -11.10 5.94
CA GLU A 65 9.23 -12.23 5.64
C GLU A 65 10.41 -12.29 6.63
N SER A 66 11.02 -11.14 6.95
CA SER A 66 12.18 -11.07 7.86
C SER A 66 11.89 -11.51 9.30
N ILE A 67 10.61 -11.51 9.71
CA ILE A 67 10.16 -11.95 11.03
C ILE A 67 9.48 -13.34 11.00
N GLY A 68 9.52 -14.02 9.85
CA GLY A 68 8.92 -15.36 9.67
C GLY A 68 7.40 -15.37 9.48
N ALA A 69 6.78 -14.20 9.25
CA ALA A 69 5.35 -14.05 9.01
C ALA A 69 5.04 -14.21 7.51
N PHE A 70 5.20 -15.43 7.01
CA PHE A 70 5.18 -15.72 5.57
C PHE A 70 3.78 -15.60 4.93
N GLU A 71 2.71 -15.86 5.68
CA GLU A 71 1.33 -15.70 5.18
C GLU A 71 1.01 -14.22 4.93
N GLU A 72 1.37 -13.36 5.87
CA GLU A 72 1.25 -11.92 5.76
C GLU A 72 2.16 -11.36 4.65
N ALA A 73 3.41 -11.84 4.56
CA ALA A 73 4.31 -11.46 3.48
C ALA A 73 3.75 -11.80 2.10
N THR A 74 3.14 -12.98 1.96
CA THR A 74 2.48 -13.42 0.72
C THR A 74 1.32 -12.48 0.34
N SER A 75 0.54 -12.02 1.31
CA SER A 75 -0.55 -11.08 1.07
C SER A 75 -0.05 -9.78 0.44
N PHE A 76 1.08 -9.26 0.91
CA PHE A 76 1.71 -8.07 0.32
C PHE A 76 2.33 -8.34 -1.05
N PHE A 77 3.00 -9.48 -1.26
CA PHE A 77 3.50 -9.83 -2.59
C PHE A 77 2.37 -9.94 -3.63
N ASN A 78 1.20 -10.46 -3.25
CA ASN A 78 0.03 -10.49 -4.13
C ASN A 78 -0.47 -9.08 -4.48
N ALA A 79 -0.46 -8.15 -3.53
CA ALA A 79 -0.82 -6.76 -3.78
C ALA A 79 0.18 -6.07 -4.73
N LYS A 80 1.48 -6.36 -4.58
CA LYS A 80 2.53 -5.91 -5.50
C LYS A 80 2.27 -6.40 -6.92
N ILE A 81 2.13 -7.73 -7.10
CA ILE A 81 1.91 -8.35 -8.41
C ILE A 81 0.65 -7.77 -9.09
N TRP A 82 -0.41 -7.54 -8.32
CA TRP A 82 -1.62 -6.90 -8.83
C TRP A 82 -1.34 -5.49 -9.37
N ALA A 83 -0.52 -4.69 -8.69
CA ALA A 83 -0.16 -3.35 -9.13
C ALA A 83 0.68 -3.38 -10.42
N GLU A 84 1.68 -4.26 -10.51
CA GLU A 84 2.49 -4.46 -11.73
C GLU A 84 1.62 -4.83 -12.92
N GLN A 85 0.70 -5.79 -12.73
CA GLN A 85 -0.24 -6.20 -13.78
C GLN A 85 -1.13 -5.03 -14.23
N LYS A 86 -1.56 -4.17 -13.31
CA LYS A 86 -2.36 -2.98 -13.62
C LYS A 86 -1.55 -1.91 -14.35
N MET A 87 -0.29 -1.68 -13.95
CA MET A 87 0.59 -0.74 -14.64
C MET A 87 0.86 -1.19 -16.08
N ASN A 88 1.18 -2.46 -16.30
CA ASN A 88 1.39 -3.02 -17.64
C ASN A 88 0.16 -2.87 -18.55
N GLN A 89 -1.06 -3.00 -18.00
CA GLN A 89 -2.30 -2.77 -18.75
C GLN A 89 -2.46 -1.31 -19.19
N VAL A 90 -2.02 -0.34 -18.36
CA VAL A 90 -2.09 1.09 -18.67
C VAL A 90 -1.04 1.48 -19.71
N GLU A 91 0.14 0.88 -19.67
CA GLU A 91 1.24 1.14 -20.59
C GLU A 91 1.06 0.50 -21.97
N GLY A 92 0.03 -0.35 -22.16
CA GLY A 92 -0.21 -1.07 -23.41
C GLY A 92 0.82 -2.17 -23.69
N ILE A 93 1.50 -2.65 -22.66
CA ILE A 93 2.41 -3.79 -22.73
C ILE A 93 1.56 -5.07 -22.56
N LEU A 94 0.93 -5.51 -23.66
CA LEU A 94 0.28 -6.82 -23.79
C LEU A 94 0.60 -7.43 -25.16
#